data_AF-W5PE36-F1
#
_entry.id   AF-W5PE36-F1
#
_cell.length_a   1.000
_cell.length_b   1.000
_cell.length_c   1.000
_cell.angle_alpha   90.00
_cell.angle_beta   90.00
_cell.angle_gamma   90.00
#
_symmetry.space_group_name_H-M   'P 1'
#
loop_
_entity.id
_entity.type
_entity.pdbx_description
1 polymer ?
#
loop_
_entity_poly.entity_id
_entity_poly.type
_entity_poly.pdbx_seq_one_letter_code
_entity_poly.pdbx_strand_id
1 'polypeptide(L)'
;MATPSLRGRLARLGNPRKPILKPNKPLILADHVGERRREKGEATCITEMSIMMACWKQNEFRDEACKKEIRDFFDCASRAEAARKMRSIQEDLGQLGSLPPRKLNKLLQRFPNKPHVS
;
A
#
# COMPACT_ATOMS: atom_id res chain seq x y z
N MET A 1 -6.78 20.12 0.49
CA MET A 1 -7.85 19.94 -0.51
C MET A 1 -9.18 20.34 0.14
N ALA A 2 -10.04 21.08 -0.56
CA ALA A 2 -11.36 21.45 -0.05
C ALA A 2 -12.37 20.30 -0.25
N THR A 3 -13.33 20.15 0.67
CA THR A 3 -14.39 19.14 0.54
C THR A 3 -15.43 19.58 -0.50
N PRO A 4 -15.78 18.72 -1.48
CA PRO A 4 -16.80 19.05 -2.48
C PRO A 4 -18.22 19.05 -1.87
N SER A 5 -19.10 19.90 -2.38
CA SER A 5 -20.49 20.00 -1.93
C SER A 5 -21.32 18.77 -2.30
N LEU A 6 -22.13 18.28 -1.35
CA LEU A 6 -23.08 17.16 -1.54
C LEU A 6 -24.52 17.60 -1.84
N ARG A 7 -24.82 18.91 -1.83
CA ARG A 7 -26.18 19.43 -2.02
C ARG A 7 -26.72 19.06 -3.42
N GLY A 8 -27.92 18.50 -3.47
CA GLY A 8 -28.59 18.15 -4.74
C GLY A 8 -27.97 16.97 -5.50
N ARG A 9 -27.03 16.23 -4.90
CA ARG A 9 -26.37 15.09 -5.58
C ARG A 9 -27.03 13.74 -5.30
N LEU A 10 -27.83 13.65 -4.23
CA LEU A 10 -28.51 12.42 -3.78
C LEU A 10 -29.98 12.45 -4.17
N ALA A 11 -30.58 11.27 -4.28
CA ALA A 11 -32.02 11.10 -4.43
C ALA A 11 -32.70 11.48 -3.10
N ARG A 12 -33.48 12.55 -3.13
CA ARG A 12 -34.28 13.05 -1.99
C ARG A 12 -35.58 13.61 -2.54
N LEU A 13 -36.66 13.52 -1.77
CA LEU A 13 -37.96 14.10 -2.13
C LEU A 13 -37.86 15.58 -2.53
N GLY A 14 -37.07 16.37 -1.81
CA GLY A 14 -36.85 17.79 -2.10
C GLY A 14 -35.85 18.10 -3.23
N ASN A 15 -35.33 17.09 -3.93
CA ASN A 15 -34.40 17.28 -5.04
C ASN A 15 -35.05 16.87 -6.37
N PRO A 16 -35.50 17.83 -7.21
CA PRO A 16 -36.14 17.53 -8.48
C PRO A 16 -35.15 17.03 -9.55
N ARG A 17 -33.84 17.15 -9.30
CA ARG A 17 -32.79 16.76 -10.25
C ARG A 17 -32.50 15.26 -10.14
N LYS A 18 -32.10 14.66 -11.26
CA LYS A 18 -31.62 13.27 -11.28
C LYS A 18 -30.40 13.14 -10.35
N PRO A 19 -30.32 12.08 -9.52
CA PRO A 19 -29.21 11.88 -8.60
C PRO A 19 -27.90 11.62 -9.35
N ILE A 20 -26.85 12.34 -8.97
CA ILE A 20 -25.50 12.20 -9.53
C ILE A 20 -24.74 11.10 -8.78
N LEU A 21 -24.91 11.04 -7.46
CA LEU A 21 -24.28 10.04 -6.60
C LEU A 21 -25.30 8.97 -6.20
N LYS A 22 -24.89 7.71 -6.34
CA LYS A 22 -25.67 6.53 -5.95
C LYS A 22 -24.82 5.65 -5.02
N PRO A 23 -24.57 6.10 -3.77
CA PRO A 23 -23.74 5.34 -2.84
C PRO A 23 -24.46 4.06 -2.40
N ASN A 24 -23.73 2.95 -2.32
CA ASN A 24 -24.23 1.66 -1.82
C ASN A 24 -24.20 1.56 -0.28
N LYS A 25 -23.52 2.48 0.39
CA LYS A 25 -23.42 2.60 1.85
C LYS A 25 -23.85 4.01 2.28
N PRO A 26 -24.40 4.19 3.49
CA PRO A 26 -24.76 5.52 3.98
C PRO A 26 -23.50 6.39 4.10
N LEU A 27 -23.61 7.67 3.71
CA LEU A 27 -22.52 8.65 3.78
C LEU A 27 -22.37 9.18 5.22
N ILE A 28 -22.01 8.29 6.14
CA ILE A 28 -21.79 8.57 7.56
C ILE A 28 -20.37 8.09 7.87
N LEU A 29 -19.57 8.92 8.55
CA LEU A 29 -18.23 8.53 8.99
C LEU A 29 -18.33 7.43 10.05
N ALA A 30 -17.48 6.42 9.93
CA ALA A 30 -17.34 5.34 10.91
C ALA A 30 -16.32 5.72 11.99
N ASP A 31 -16.42 5.08 13.15
CA ASP A 31 -15.52 5.30 14.30
C ASP A 31 -14.22 4.47 14.21
N HIS A 32 -13.86 4.03 13.01
CA HIS A 32 -12.63 3.30 12.74
C HIS A 32 -12.13 3.56 11.32
N VAL A 33 -10.82 3.37 11.15
CA VAL A 33 -10.15 3.30 9.85
C VAL A 33 -9.78 1.85 9.53
N GLY A 34 -9.74 1.53 8.24
CA GLY A 34 -9.31 0.22 7.76
C GLY A 34 -7.82 -0.03 8.04
N GLU A 35 -7.47 -1.31 8.13
CA GLU A 35 -6.07 -1.72 8.31
C GLU A 35 -5.22 -1.35 7.09
N ARG A 36 -3.94 -1.05 7.32
CA ARG A 36 -3.02 -0.75 6.22
C ARG A 36 -2.81 -2.01 5.39
N ARG A 37 -2.93 -1.89 4.07
CA ARG A 37 -2.56 -2.98 3.15
C ARG A 37 -1.04 -3.14 3.17
N ARG A 38 -0.57 -4.37 3.38
CA ARG A 38 0.84 -4.73 3.17
C ARG A 38 1.20 -4.61 1.70
N GLU A 39 2.45 -4.24 1.42
CA GLU A 39 2.98 -4.26 0.05
C GLU A 39 2.82 -5.67 -0.53
N LYS A 40 2.41 -5.74 -1.79
CA LYS A 40 2.35 -7.02 -2.50
C LYS A 40 3.78 -7.48 -2.76
N GLY A 41 4.01 -8.78 -2.73
CA GLY A 41 5.31 -9.35 -3.08
C GLY A 41 5.62 -9.10 -4.55
N GLU A 42 6.57 -8.21 -4.83
CA GLU A 42 7.13 -7.99 -6.16
C GLU A 42 8.47 -8.70 -6.30
N ALA A 43 8.77 -9.18 -7.51
CA ALA A 43 10.07 -9.75 -7.80
C ALA A 43 11.13 -8.64 -7.76
N THR A 44 12.16 -8.84 -6.94
CA THR A 44 13.29 -7.92 -6.79
C THR A 44 14.48 -8.43 -7.61
N CYS A 45 15.45 -7.57 -7.92
CA CYS A 45 16.69 -7.93 -8.63
C CYS A 45 16.48 -8.46 -10.06
N ILE A 46 15.42 -8.01 -10.74
CA ILE A 46 15.08 -8.47 -12.10
C ILE A 46 16.16 -8.05 -13.10
N THR A 47 16.73 -6.85 -12.92
CA THR A 47 17.78 -6.30 -13.79
C THR A 47 19.05 -7.13 -13.76
N GLU A 48 19.55 -7.44 -12.56
CA GLU A 48 20.75 -8.23 -12.33
C GLU A 48 20.54 -9.67 -12.79
N MET A 49 19.35 -10.24 -12.52
CA MET A 49 18.97 -11.55 -13.02
C MET A 49 19.02 -11.60 -14.54
N SER A 50 18.50 -10.57 -15.22
CA SER A 50 18.48 -10.50 -16.68
C SER A 50 19.88 -10.42 -17.29
N ILE A 51 20.79 -9.66 -16.66
CA ILE A 51 22.18 -9.53 -17.09
C ILE A 51 22.94 -10.85 -16.89
N MET A 52 22.75 -11.51 -15.75
CA MET A 52 23.34 -12.83 -15.47
C MET A 52 22.87 -13.88 -16.48
N MET A 53 21.56 -13.93 -16.77
CA MET A 53 21.02 -14.84 -17.79
C MET A 53 21.61 -14.56 -19.19
N ALA A 54 21.78 -13.28 -19.53
CA ALA A 54 22.36 -12.89 -20.81
C ALA A 54 23.83 -13.33 -20.93
N CYS A 55 24.62 -13.17 -19.87
CA CYS A 55 26.01 -13.64 -19.83
C CYS A 55 26.09 -15.16 -19.96
N TRP A 56 25.26 -15.91 -19.21
CA TRP A 56 25.22 -17.36 -19.33
C TRP A 56 24.85 -17.81 -20.74
N LYS A 57 23.88 -17.17 -21.38
CA LYS A 57 23.49 -17.51 -22.76
C LYS A 57 24.64 -17.34 -23.75
N GLN A 58 25.50 -16.33 -23.56
CA GLN A 58 26.66 -16.08 -24.43
C GLN A 58 27.84 -17.04 -24.16
N ASN A 59 27.97 -17.52 -22.92
CA ASN A 59 29.13 -18.30 -22.46
C ASN A 59 28.78 -19.76 -22.12
N GLU A 60 27.75 -20.33 -22.75
CA GLU A 60 27.33 -21.71 -22.55
C GLU A 60 27.08 -22.07 -21.07
N PHE A 61 26.54 -21.13 -20.30
CA PHE A 61 26.24 -21.28 -18.88
C PHE A 61 27.47 -21.59 -18.01
N ARG A 62 28.66 -21.12 -18.43
CA ARG A 62 29.88 -21.25 -17.62
C ARG A 62 29.97 -20.14 -16.58
N ASP A 63 29.86 -20.51 -15.31
CA ASP A 63 29.95 -19.56 -14.18
C ASP A 63 31.29 -18.83 -14.12
N GLU A 64 32.37 -19.48 -14.54
CA GLU A 64 33.71 -18.91 -14.55
C GLU A 64 33.81 -17.65 -15.44
N ALA A 65 33.05 -17.62 -16.54
CA ALA A 65 33.00 -16.49 -17.47
C ALA A 65 32.08 -15.35 -16.97
N CYS A 66 31.08 -15.69 -16.14
CA CYS A 66 30.04 -14.76 -15.66
C CYS A 66 30.16 -14.41 -14.17
N LYS A 67 31.35 -14.58 -13.58
CA LYS A 67 31.56 -14.39 -12.13
C LYS A 67 31.11 -13.03 -11.63
N LYS A 68 31.26 -11.99 -12.45
CA LYS A 68 30.91 -10.61 -12.07
C LYS A 68 29.39 -10.47 -11.96
N GLU A 69 28.68 -10.88 -13.00
CA GLU A 69 27.22 -10.80 -13.10
C GLU A 69 26.55 -11.66 -12.02
N ILE A 70 27.12 -12.83 -11.71
CA ILE A 70 26.68 -13.70 -10.62
C ILE A 70 26.85 -13.01 -9.26
N ARG A 71 28.01 -12.39 -9.00
CA ARG A 71 28.24 -11.64 -7.75
C ARG A 71 27.27 -10.48 -7.61
N ASP A 72 27.07 -9.69 -8.67
CA ASP A 72 26.17 -8.55 -8.66
C ASP A 72 24.72 -8.98 -8.36
N PHE A 73 24.26 -10.11 -8.91
CA PHE A 73 22.96 -10.69 -8.60
C PHE A 73 22.82 -11.11 -7.13
N PHE A 74 23.80 -11.82 -6.57
CA PHE A 74 23.77 -12.23 -5.17
C PHE A 74 23.86 -11.03 -4.20
N ASP A 75 24.63 -10.00 -4.55
CA ASP A 75 24.70 -8.77 -3.78
C ASP A 75 23.37 -8.01 -3.83
N CYS A 76 22.67 -8.02 -4.97
CA CYS A 76 21.30 -7.50 -5.02
C CYS A 76 20.35 -8.33 -4.14
N ALA A 77 20.39 -9.66 -4.26
CA ALA A 77 19.49 -10.56 -3.53
C ALA A 77 19.64 -10.40 -2.00
N SER A 78 20.87 -10.36 -1.50
CA SER A 78 21.16 -10.14 -0.06
C SER A 78 20.68 -8.78 0.44
N ARG A 79 20.89 -7.71 -0.34
CA ARG A 79 20.37 -6.37 -0.03
C ARG A 79 18.85 -6.34 -0.04
N ALA A 80 18.22 -6.99 -1.01
CA ALA A 80 16.76 -7.08 -1.11
C ALA A 80 16.16 -7.84 0.09
N GLU A 81 16.80 -8.93 0.52
CA GLU A 81 16.39 -9.68 1.71
C GLU A 81 16.52 -8.83 2.99
N ALA A 82 17.67 -8.17 3.17
CA ALA A 82 17.90 -7.27 4.30
C ALA A 82 16.88 -6.12 4.35
N ALA A 83 16.61 -5.49 3.20
CA ALA A 83 15.63 -4.43 3.08
C ALA A 83 14.21 -4.90 3.41
N ARG A 84 13.81 -6.12 3.00
CA ARG A 84 12.51 -6.71 3.35
C ARG A 84 12.36 -6.89 4.87
N LYS A 85 13.38 -7.45 5.53
CA LYS A 85 13.39 -7.63 7.00
C LYS A 85 13.33 -6.29 7.73
N MET A 86 14.09 -5.29 7.26
CA MET A 86 14.05 -3.95 7.85
C MET A 86 12.69 -3.28 7.68
N ARG A 87 12.06 -3.39 6.50
CA ARG A 87 10.72 -2.84 6.26
C ARG A 87 9.68 -3.46 7.18
N SER A 88 9.67 -4.78 7.36
CA SER A 88 8.71 -5.42 8.26
C SER A 88 8.85 -4.93 9.71
N ILE A 89 10.08 -4.74 10.18
CA ILE A 89 10.35 -4.20 11.53
C ILE A 89 9.88 -2.75 11.63
N GLN A 90 10.17 -1.92 10.62
CA GLN A 90 9.81 -0.51 10.62
C GLN A 90 8.28 -0.29 10.55
N GLU A 91 7.57 -1.16 9.82
CA GLU A 91 6.11 -1.18 9.80
C GLU A 91 5.52 -1.49 11.18
N ASP A 92 6.06 -2.49 11.88
CA ASP A 92 5.62 -2.86 13.23
C ASP A 92 5.91 -1.74 14.25
N LEU A 93 7.05 -1.06 14.12
CA LEU A 93 7.42 0.08 14.96
C LEU A 93 6.62 1.35 14.65
N GLY A 94 5.82 1.37 13.57
CA GLY A 94 4.94 2.49 13.22
C GLY A 94 5.69 3.76 12.81
N GLN A 95 6.92 3.63 12.30
CA GLN A 95 7.79 4.76 11.93
C GLN A 95 7.57 5.27 10.50
N LEU A 96 6.70 4.63 9.71
CA LEU A 96 6.37 5.09 8.36
C LEU A 96 5.25 6.14 8.38
N GLY A 97 5.61 7.41 8.63
CA GLY A 97 4.86 8.63 8.29
C GLY A 97 3.50 8.82 8.98
N SER A 98 2.53 7.95 8.72
CA SER A 98 1.16 8.01 9.27
C SER A 98 1.06 7.27 10.60
N LEU A 99 0.15 7.72 11.47
CA LEU A 99 -0.17 7.01 12.70
C LEU A 99 -0.71 5.60 12.40
N PRO A 100 -0.31 4.58 13.18
CA PRO A 100 -0.87 3.23 13.06
C PRO A 100 -2.39 3.22 13.25
N PRO A 101 -3.15 2.44 12.46
CA PRO A 101 -4.61 2.32 12.57
C PRO A 101 -5.08 2.02 13.99
N ARG A 102 -4.33 1.20 14.74
CA ARG A 102 -4.64 0.87 16.15
C ARG A 102 -4.67 2.10 17.06
N LYS A 103 -3.77 3.06 16.87
CA LYS A 103 -3.74 4.30 17.68
C LYS A 103 -4.88 5.24 17.26
N LEU A 104 -5.12 5.37 15.96
CA LEU A 104 -6.22 6.18 15.42
C LEU A 104 -7.59 5.66 15.83
N ASN A 105 -7.81 4.35 15.78
CA ASN A 105 -9.08 3.73 16.17
C ASN A 105 -9.37 3.93 17.67
N LYS A 106 -8.35 3.87 18.53
CA LYS A 106 -8.53 4.24 19.95
C LYS A 106 -8.95 5.70 20.13
N LEU A 107 -8.45 6.61 19.29
CA LEU A 107 -8.85 8.01 19.33
C LEU A 107 -10.28 8.21 18.84
N LEU A 108 -10.65 7.59 17.72
CA LEU A 108 -12.01 7.67 17.15
C LEU A 108 -13.06 7.08 18.09
N GLN A 109 -12.73 6.00 18.81
CA GLN A 109 -13.62 5.44 19.82
C GLN A 109 -13.88 6.38 21.01
N ARG A 110 -12.93 7.27 21.34
CA ARG A 110 -13.12 8.28 22.40
C ARG A 110 -14.02 9.44 21.94
N PHE A 111 -14.04 9.72 20.65
CA PHE A 111 -14.81 10.80 20.04
C PHE A 111 -15.63 10.27 18.86
N PRO A 112 -16.65 9.44 19.13
CA PRO A 112 -17.42 8.78 18.08
C PRO A 112 -18.30 9.78 17.34
N ASN A 113 -18.58 9.47 16.08
CA ASN A 113 -19.55 10.19 15.28
C ASN A 113 -20.96 9.87 15.80
N LYS A 114 -21.76 10.90 16.03
CA LYS A 114 -23.13 10.79 16.57
C LYS A 114 -24.17 11.09 15.48
N PRO A 115 -24.59 10.09 14.67
CA PRO A 115 -25.58 10.29 13.61
C PRO A 115 -27.03 10.31 14.11
N HIS A 116 -27.26 9.96 15.38
CA HIS A 116 -28.59 9.91 16.00
C HIS A 116 -28.67 10.91 17.16
N VAL A 117 -29.88 11.40 17.43
CA VAL A 117 -30.12 12.24 18.60
C VAL A 117 -30.32 11.33 19.81
N SER A 118 -29.74 11.68 20.96
CA SER A 118 -30.00 11.02 22.26
C SER A 118 -30.70 11.98 23.18
#